data_AF-A0A2N9HEF5-F1
#
_entry.id   AF-A0A2N9HEF5-F1
#
_cell.length_a   1.000
_cell.length_b   1.000
_cell.length_c   1.000
_cell.angle_alpha   90.00
_cell.angle_beta   90.00
_cell.angle_gamma   90.00
#
_symmetry.space_group_name_H-M   'P 1'
#
loop_
_entity.id
_entity.type
_entity.pdbx_description
1 polymer ?
#
loop_
_entity_poly.entity_id
_entity_poly.type
_entity_poly.pdbx_seq_one_letter_code
_entity_poly.pdbx_strand_id
1 'polypeptide(L)'
;MCGDARNWDEDAYRESILKQREIQTRTVFRTVWAPSQSPNPETIVVASSDGSLASYSISSCMTESFRNTKAQRLLVAEPNCFLQGHDGPAYDVKFYGDDEDALLLRSKSADLSIDLLNLRLVKLFKV
;
A
#
# COMPACT_ATOMS: atom_id res chain seq x y z
N MET A 1 40.50 -4.32 -1.09
CA MET A 1 41.01 -3.74 0.17
C MET A 1 40.12 -4.22 1.29
N CYS A 2 40.68 -4.94 2.26
CA CYS A 2 39.95 -5.55 3.37
C CYS A 2 39.62 -4.48 4.43
N GLY A 3 38.40 -4.50 4.95
CA GLY A 3 37.85 -3.47 5.84
C GLY A 3 38.58 -3.40 7.18
N ASP A 4 39.11 -2.23 7.50
CA ASP A 4 39.48 -1.89 8.86
C ASP A 4 38.18 -1.58 9.63
N ALA A 5 37.81 -2.48 10.55
CA ALA A 5 36.58 -2.38 11.34
C ALA A 5 36.78 -1.68 12.69
N ARG A 6 37.96 -1.10 12.97
CA ARG A 6 38.25 -0.46 14.27
C ARG A 6 37.44 0.82 14.52
N ASN A 7 36.98 1.47 13.45
CA ASN A 7 36.07 2.63 13.49
C ASN A 7 34.66 2.25 13.02
N TRP A 8 34.25 0.98 13.17
CA TRP A 8 32.90 0.55 12.82
C TRP A 8 31.87 1.23 13.74
N ASP A 9 30.99 1.99 13.12
CA ASP A 9 29.86 2.62 13.79
C ASP A 9 28.60 1.77 13.51
N GLU A 10 28.33 0.86 14.43
CA GLU A 10 27.19 -0.07 14.36
C GLU A 10 25.86 0.68 14.32
N ASP A 11 25.73 1.78 15.07
CA ASP A 11 24.50 2.55 15.15
C ASP A 11 24.27 3.32 13.84
N ALA A 12 25.29 3.99 13.30
CA ALA A 12 25.18 4.67 12.01
C ALA A 12 24.88 3.69 10.86
N TYR A 13 25.49 2.51 10.86
CA TYR A 13 25.19 1.48 9.86
C TYR A 13 23.75 0.98 10.00
N ARG A 14 23.31 0.63 11.21
CA ARG A 14 21.93 0.19 11.46
C ARG A 14 20.91 1.22 11.02
N GLU A 15 21.10 2.49 11.40
CA GLU A 15 20.24 3.59 10.99
C GLU A 15 20.22 3.77 9.47
N SER A 16 21.35 3.61 8.79
CA SER A 16 21.40 3.67 7.32
C SER A 16 20.55 2.58 6.66
N ILE A 17 20.58 1.36 7.20
CA ILE A 17 19.80 0.23 6.69
C ILE A 17 18.31 0.41 7.00
N LEU A 18 17.96 0.86 8.21
CA LEU A 18 16.58 1.15 8.58
C LEU A 18 16.00 2.24 7.69
N LYS A 19 16.72 3.35 7.51
CA LYS A 19 16.30 4.45 6.64
C LYS A 19 16.20 4.04 5.18
N GLN A 20 17.14 3.24 4.67
CA GLN A 20 17.06 2.72 3.31
C GLN A 20 15.84 1.80 3.12
N ARG A 21 15.53 0.95 4.11
CA ARG A 21 14.38 0.04 4.05
C ARG A 21 13.04 0.77 4.21
N GLU A 22 12.97 1.77 5.08
CA GLU A 22 11.79 2.62 5.24
C GLU A 22 11.45 3.35 3.93
N ILE A 23 12.46 3.81 3.18
CA ILE A 23 12.27 4.49 1.89
C ILE A 23 11.95 3.51 0.75
N GLN A 24 12.52 2.30 0.75
CA GLN A 24 12.43 1.38 -0.40
C GLN A 24 11.35 0.29 -0.27
N THR A 25 10.82 0.04 0.92
CA THR A 25 9.85 -1.03 1.13
C THR A 25 8.57 -0.50 1.77
N ARG A 26 7.48 -0.51 1.00
CA ARG A 26 6.15 -0.24 1.51
C ARG A 26 5.49 -1.58 1.85
N THR A 27 5.31 -1.85 3.14
CA THR A 27 4.56 -3.03 3.57
C THR A 27 3.07 -2.85 3.27
N VAL A 28 2.47 -3.87 2.67
CA VAL A 28 1.02 -3.97 2.47
C VAL A 28 0.44 -4.72 3.67
N PHE A 29 -0.48 -4.08 4.39
CA PHE A 29 -1.15 -4.67 5.54
C PHE A 29 -2.49 -5.31 5.19
N ARG A 30 -3.22 -4.71 4.25
CA ARG A 30 -4.52 -5.23 3.81
C ARG A 30 -4.70 -5.04 2.31
N THR A 31 -5.31 -6.03 1.69
CA THR A 31 -5.93 -5.90 0.37
C THR A 31 -7.41 -6.26 0.44
N VAL A 32 -8.23 -5.61 -0.37
CA VAL A 32 -9.66 -5.87 -0.49
C VAL A 32 -10.11 -5.57 -1.91
N TRP A 33 -11.05 -6.36 -2.43
CA TRP A 33 -11.70 -6.04 -3.70
C TRP A 33 -12.63 -4.85 -3.53
N ALA A 34 -12.57 -3.90 -4.46
CA ALA A 34 -13.57 -2.85 -4.52
C ALA A 34 -14.94 -3.47 -4.84
N PRO A 35 -16.04 -2.94 -4.26
CA PRO A 35 -17.38 -3.39 -4.59
C PRO A 35 -17.64 -3.23 -6.08
N SER A 36 -18.08 -4.31 -6.73
CA SER A 36 -18.38 -4.33 -8.16
C SER A 36 -19.74 -4.98 -8.39
N GLN A 37 -20.49 -4.46 -9.35
CA GLN A 37 -21.69 -5.12 -9.87
C GLN A 37 -21.33 -6.25 -10.84
N SER A 38 -20.10 -6.25 -11.36
CA SER A 38 -19.60 -7.35 -12.18
C SER A 38 -19.26 -8.55 -11.30
N PRO A 39 -19.48 -9.78 -11.78
CA PRO A 39 -19.04 -10.99 -11.08
C PRO A 39 -17.51 -11.11 -11.00
N ASN A 40 -16.79 -10.31 -11.79
CA ASN A 40 -15.32 -10.31 -11.88
C ASN A 40 -14.80 -8.92 -11.47
N PRO A 41 -14.53 -8.69 -10.17
CA PRO A 41 -14.04 -7.40 -9.72
C PRO A 41 -12.65 -7.13 -10.31
N GLU A 42 -12.47 -5.93 -10.84
CA GLU A 42 -11.22 -5.55 -11.52
C GLU A 42 -10.28 -4.76 -10.61
N THR A 43 -10.81 -4.15 -9.56
CA THR A 43 -10.08 -3.19 -8.73
C THR A 43 -9.77 -3.77 -7.35
N ILE A 44 -8.49 -3.75 -6.96
CA ILE A 44 -8.04 -4.03 -5.60
C ILE A 44 -7.67 -2.72 -4.93
N VAL A 45 -8.08 -2.55 -3.66
CA VAL A 45 -7.60 -1.49 -2.78
C VAL A 45 -6.61 -2.06 -1.77
N VAL A 46 -5.53 -1.32 -1.54
CA VAL A 46 -4.36 -1.72 -0.75
C VAL A 46 -4.12 -0.71 0.36
N ALA A 47 -4.07 -1.16 1.61
CA ALA A 47 -3.67 -0.36 2.76
C ALA A 47 -2.21 -0.63 3.13
N SER A 48 -1.45 0.45 3.34
CA SER A 48 0.01 0.40 3.39
C SER A 48 0.62 1.03 4.65
N SER A 49 1.86 0.63 4.92
CA SER A 49 2.64 1.08 6.08
C SER A 49 2.93 2.57 6.22
N ASP A 50 2.78 3.33 5.16
CA ASP A 50 2.94 4.77 5.16
C ASP A 50 1.60 5.52 5.34
N GLY A 51 0.53 4.81 5.68
CA GLY A 51 -0.79 5.41 5.86
C GLY A 51 -1.58 5.62 4.58
N SER A 52 -1.02 5.19 3.45
CA SER A 52 -1.68 5.32 2.16
C SER A 52 -2.65 4.20 1.86
N LEU A 53 -3.65 4.57 1.06
CA LEU A 53 -4.53 3.66 0.35
C LEU A 53 -4.34 3.87 -1.13
N ALA A 54 -4.15 2.77 -1.84
CA ALA A 54 -3.97 2.79 -3.27
C ALA A 54 -4.91 1.80 -3.92
N SER A 55 -5.51 2.17 -5.06
CA SER A 55 -6.25 1.22 -5.89
C SER A 55 -5.50 0.84 -7.14
N TYR A 56 -5.65 -0.40 -7.55
CA TYR A 56 -5.00 -0.96 -8.73
C TYR A 56 -6.03 -1.72 -9.55
N SER A 57 -6.01 -1.52 -10.87
CA SER A 57 -6.72 -2.39 -11.81
C SER A 57 -5.87 -3.61 -12.13
N ILE A 58 -6.46 -4.80 -11.99
CA ILE A 58 -5.83 -6.07 -12.36
C ILE A 58 -5.50 -6.12 -13.85
N SER A 59 -6.38 -5.59 -14.70
CA SER A 59 -6.16 -5.64 -16.15
C SER A 59 -4.89 -4.88 -16.52
N SER A 60 -4.69 -3.69 -15.93
CA SER A 60 -3.48 -2.87 -16.09
C SER A 60 -2.21 -3.62 -15.64
N CYS A 61 -2.25 -4.27 -14.48
CA CYS A 61 -1.14 -5.09 -13.97
C CYS A 61 -0.80 -6.28 -14.90
N MET A 62 -1.81 -6.89 -15.51
CA MET A 62 -1.64 -8.05 -16.39
C MET A 62 -1.11 -7.66 -17.77
N THR A 63 -1.52 -6.51 -18.33
CA THR A 63 -1.08 -6.08 -19.66
C THR A 63 0.43 -5.85 -19.77
N GLU A 64 1.05 -5.45 -18.67
CA GLU A 64 2.49 -5.20 -18.60
C GLU A 64 3.29 -6.50 -18.33
N SER A 65 2.79 -7.39 -17.48
CA SER A 65 3.58 -8.51 -16.94
C SER A 65 3.79 -9.69 -17.89
N PHE A 66 3.00 -9.85 -18.95
CA PHE A 66 3.07 -11.02 -19.83
C PHE A 66 3.74 -10.78 -21.19
N ARG A 67 4.19 -9.55 -21.50
CA ARG A 67 4.76 -9.22 -22.83
C ARG A 67 6.23 -9.58 -22.99
N ASN A 68 6.95 -9.99 -21.95
CA ASN A 68 8.39 -10.26 -22.07
C ASN A 68 8.88 -11.40 -21.16
N THR A 69 9.06 -12.60 -21.73
CA THR A 69 9.55 -13.81 -21.03
C THR A 69 11.06 -13.79 -20.72
N LYS A 70 11.80 -12.75 -21.15
CA LYS A 70 13.27 -12.70 -21.02
C LYS A 70 13.82 -11.56 -20.15
N ALA A 71 12.96 -10.68 -19.65
CA ALA A 71 13.35 -9.69 -18.66
C ALA A 71 12.21 -9.60 -17.65
N GLN A 72 12.39 -10.22 -16.48
CA GLN A 72 11.63 -9.88 -15.28
C GLN A 72 12.05 -8.45 -14.87
N ARG A 73 11.70 -7.45 -15.68
CA ARG A 73 11.60 -6.09 -15.17
C ARG A 73 10.51 -6.17 -14.12
N LEU A 74 10.87 -5.85 -12.87
CA LEU A 74 9.93 -5.54 -11.80
C LEU A 74 8.98 -4.46 -12.33
N LEU A 75 7.86 -4.87 -12.91
CA LEU A 75 6.83 -3.97 -13.36
C LEU A 75 6.08 -3.57 -12.11
N VAL A 76 6.38 -2.35 -11.65
CA VAL A 76 5.68 -1.73 -10.54
C VAL A 76 4.33 -1.28 -11.10
N ALA A 77 3.25 -1.90 -10.63
CA ALA A 77 1.90 -1.46 -10.97
C ALA A 77 1.71 -0.02 -10.47
N GLU A 78 1.24 0.86 -11.34
CA GLU A 78 0.86 2.22 -10.94
C GLU A 78 -0.56 2.20 -10.37
N PRO A 79 -0.82 2.94 -9.28
CA PRO A 79 -2.15 3.01 -8.70
C PRO A 79 -3.06 3.90 -9.55
N ASN A 80 -4.30 3.44 -9.77
CA ASN A 80 -5.37 4.22 -10.40
C ASN A 80 -5.79 5.40 -9.51
N CYS A 81 -5.77 5.20 -8.19
CA CYS A 81 -6.04 6.23 -7.21
C CYS A 81 -5.10 6.06 -6.01
N PHE A 82 -4.70 7.18 -5.41
CA PHE A 82 -3.87 7.21 -4.21
C PHE A 82 -4.46 8.21 -3.21
N LEU A 83 -4.64 7.77 -1.97
CA LEU A 83 -5.17 8.58 -0.89
C LEU A 83 -4.28 8.45 0.35
N GLN A 84 -3.85 9.57 0.90
CA GLN A 84 -3.20 9.61 2.22
C GLN A 84 -4.29 9.57 3.29
N GLY A 85 -4.51 8.40 3.90
CA GLY A 85 -5.57 8.20 4.89
C GLY A 85 -5.13 8.58 6.31
N HIS A 86 -3.86 8.34 6.64
CA HIS A 86 -3.37 8.47 8.03
C HIS A 86 -1.94 9.03 8.10
N ASP A 87 -1.62 9.64 9.24
CA ASP A 87 -0.26 9.99 9.65
C ASP A 87 0.35 8.81 10.44
N GLY A 88 0.78 7.80 9.70
CA GLY A 88 1.19 6.49 10.21
C GLY A 88 0.49 5.32 9.50
N PRO A 89 0.82 4.06 9.80
CA PRO A 89 0.37 2.92 9.02
C PRO A 89 -1.15 2.76 8.89
N ALA A 90 -1.62 2.49 7.67
CA ALA A 90 -2.98 2.03 7.40
C ALA A 90 -3.00 0.51 7.47
N TYR A 91 -3.56 -0.03 8.55
CA TYR A 91 -3.57 -1.47 8.81
C TYR A 91 -4.73 -2.19 8.16
N ASP A 92 -5.88 -1.53 8.05
CA ASP A 92 -7.08 -2.15 7.52
C ASP A 92 -7.92 -1.16 6.70
N VAL A 93 -8.63 -1.73 5.73
CA VAL A 93 -9.62 -1.04 4.90
C VAL A 93 -10.81 -1.96 4.69
N LYS A 94 -12.01 -1.42 4.89
CA LYS A 94 -13.25 -2.17 4.70
C LYS A 94 -14.31 -1.27 4.07
N PHE A 95 -14.95 -1.78 3.03
CA PHE A 95 -16.15 -1.17 2.46
C PHE A 95 -17.38 -1.52 3.32
N TYR A 96 -18.32 -0.58 3.40
CA TYR A 96 -19.62 -0.80 4.05
C TYR A 96 -20.68 0.17 3.52
N GLY A 97 -21.95 -0.13 3.81
CA GLY A 97 -23.13 0.59 3.32
C GLY A 97 -23.96 -0.29 2.39
N ASP A 98 -25.23 0.05 2.16
CA ASP A 98 -26.14 -0.79 1.35
C ASP A 98 -25.63 -0.98 -0.09
N ASP A 99 -24.97 0.05 -0.64
CA ASP A 99 -24.24 0.00 -1.92
C ASP A 99 -22.72 0.01 -1.73
N GLU A 100 -22.24 -0.27 -0.51
CA GLU A 100 -20.82 -0.17 -0.14
C GLU A 100 -20.26 1.22 -0.51
N ASP A 101 -21.01 2.28 -0.17
CA ASP A 101 -20.77 3.69 -0.52
C ASP A 101 -19.89 4.45 0.49
N ALA A 102 -19.42 3.74 1.52
CA ALA A 102 -18.50 4.27 2.51
C ALA A 102 -17.31 3.33 2.78
N LEU A 103 -16.23 3.94 3.28
CA LEU A 103 -14.96 3.28 3.56
C LEU A 103 -14.55 3.50 5.02
N LEU A 104 -14.28 2.40 5.73
CA LEU A 104 -13.69 2.43 7.07
C LEU A 104 -12.21 2.17 6.93
N LEU A 105 -11.42 3.09 7.47
CA LEU A 105 -9.98 2.97 7.55
C LEU A 105 -9.57 2.81 9.00
N ARG A 106 -8.55 1.97 9.23
CA ARG A 106 -7.97 1.77 10.54
C ARG A 106 -6.47 2.03 10.52
N SER A 107 -6.02 2.93 11.39
CA SER A 107 -4.60 3.07 11.74
C SER A 107 -4.36 2.71 13.20
N LYS A 108 -3.08 2.64 13.56
CA LYS A 108 -2.62 2.67 14.95
C LYS A 108 -1.77 3.92 15.10
N SER A 109 -2.17 4.80 16.00
CA SER A 109 -1.41 5.98 16.37
C SER A 109 -0.22 5.61 17.28
N ALA A 110 0.77 6.49 17.34
CA ALA A 110 1.96 6.34 18.19
C ALA A 110 1.63 6.19 19.69
N ASP A 111 0.48 6.70 20.13
CA ASP A 111 -0.04 6.57 21.50
C ASP A 111 -0.85 5.29 21.74
N LEU A 112 -0.80 4.33 20.80
CA LEU A 112 -1.60 3.09 20.78
C LEU A 112 -3.12 3.30 20.61
N SER A 113 -3.59 4.53 20.36
CA SER A 113 -4.99 4.75 19.98
C SER A 113 -5.27 4.19 18.58
N ILE A 114 -6.53 3.79 18.37
CA ILE A 114 -7.03 3.32 17.08
C ILE A 114 -7.84 4.46 16.49
N ASP A 115 -7.34 5.05 15.40
CA ASP A 115 -8.11 6.03 14.66
C ASP A 115 -8.96 5.32 13.61
N LEU A 116 -10.26 5.60 13.66
CA LEU A 116 -11.24 5.16 12.68
C LEU A 116 -11.60 6.36 11.82
N LEU A 117 -11.21 6.31 10.54
CA LEU A 117 -11.57 7.36 9.59
C LEU A 117 -12.70 6.86 8.69
N ASN A 118 -13.80 7.60 8.72
CA ASN A 118 -14.97 7.36 7.89
C ASN A 118 -14.90 8.29 6.67
N LEU A 119 -14.71 7.71 5.49
CA LEU A 119 -14.67 8.46 4.24
C LEU A 119 -15.82 8.04 3.33
N ARG A 120 -16.59 9.02 2.86
CA ARG A 120 -17.52 8.87 1.74
C ARG A 120 -16.80 9.17 0.42
N LEU A 121 -15.85 8.31 0.04
CA LEU A 121 -14.99 8.51 -1.15
C LEU A 121 -15.11 7.37 -2.18
N VAL A 122 -16.30 6.77 -2.28
CA VAL A 122 -16.47 5.57 -3.09
C VAL A 122 -16.40 5.80 -4.60
N LYS A 123 -16.61 7.03 -5.08
CA LYS A 123 -16.37 7.37 -6.50
C LYS A 123 -14.90 7.30 -6.94
N LEU A 124 -13.94 7.36 -6.02
CA LEU A 124 -12.51 7.28 -6.38
C LEU A 124 -12.05 5.84 -6.65
N PHE A 125 -12.77 4.85 -6.11
CA PHE A 125 -12.36 3.46 -6.10
C PHE A 125 -13.31 2.53 -6.87
N LYS A 126 -14.48 3.02 -7.29
CA LYS A 126 -15.36 2.36 -8.26
C LYS A 126 -15.04 2.88 -9.66
N VAL A 127 -14.72 1.97 -10.57
CA VAL A 127 -14.63 2.20 -12.02
C VAL A 127 -15.73 1.40 -12.70
#